data_AF-A0A3M1BJ75-F1
#
_entry.id   AF-A0A3M1BJ75-F1
#
_cell.length_a   1.000
_cell.length_b   1.000
_cell.length_c   1.000
_cell.angle_alpha   90.00
_cell.angle_beta   90.00
_cell.angle_gamma   90.00
#
_symmetry.space_group_name_H-M   'P 1'
#
loop_
_entity.id
_entity.type
_entity.pdbx_description
1 polymer ?
#
loop_
_entity_poly.entity_id
_entity_poly.type
_entity_poly.pdbx_seq_one_letter_code
_entity_poly.pdbx_strand_id
1 'polypeptide(L)'
;MKLLKAASLLFFAIILATGCKDDDSGPSATVNLNFLATYDGNPLVFQQTYDYPDGHKLLIQKLDFYISNVALIDANGNKTELVDVDFLDFTENTSLAEAETPL
;
A
#
# COMPACT_ATOMS: atom_id res chain seq x y z
N MET A 1 30.16 49.91 -23.27
CA MET A 1 29.13 48.97 -23.78
C MET A 1 29.50 47.49 -23.71
N LYS A 2 30.77 47.06 -23.90
CA LYS A 2 31.15 45.64 -23.77
C LYS A 2 31.00 45.07 -22.35
N LEU A 3 31.35 45.87 -21.34
CA LEU A 3 31.25 45.49 -19.91
C LEU A 3 29.79 45.36 -19.42
N LEU A 4 28.88 46.17 -19.98
CA LEU A 4 27.45 46.14 -19.64
C LEU A 4 26.74 44.88 -20.19
N LYS A 5 27.17 44.40 -21.37
CA LYS A 5 26.67 43.14 -21.97
C LYS A 5 27.17 41.90 -21.22
N ALA A 6 28.43 41.92 -20.74
CA ALA A 6 28.99 40.84 -19.93
C ALA A 6 28.28 40.71 -18.56
N ALA A 7 27.93 41.84 -17.93
CA ALA A 7 27.17 41.84 -16.68
C ALA A 7 25.75 41.26 -16.84
N SER A 8 25.08 41.56 -17.96
CA SER A 8 23.74 41.04 -18.26
C SER A 8 23.75 39.52 -18.49
N LEU A 9 24.80 38.98 -19.10
CA LEU A 9 24.92 37.53 -19.36
C LEU A 9 25.21 36.76 -18.08
N LEU A 10 26.01 37.33 -17.17
CA LEU A 10 26.32 36.74 -15.88
C LEU A 10 25.10 36.72 -14.95
N PHE A 11 24.28 37.77 -14.98
CA PHE A 11 23.03 37.83 -14.22
C PHE A 11 22.02 36.77 -14.68
N PHE A 12 21.90 36.55 -15.99
CA PHE A 12 21.03 35.51 -16.55
C PHE A 12 21.49 34.09 -16.18
N ALA A 13 22.80 33.85 -16.11
CA ALA A 13 23.36 32.57 -15.68
C ALA A 13 23.09 32.26 -14.19
N ILE A 14 23.05 33.27 -13.33
CA ILE A 14 22.75 33.11 -11.91
C ILE A 14 21.27 32.74 -11.70
N ILE A 15 20.35 33.32 -12.49
CA ILE A 15 18.91 33.02 -12.40
C ILE A 15 18.62 31.57 -12.86
N LEU A 16 19.36 31.06 -13.85
CA LEU A 16 19.23 29.66 -14.29
C LEU A 16 19.80 28.66 -13.27
N ALA A 17 20.78 29.07 -12.45
CA ALA A 17 21.35 28.23 -11.39
C ALA A 17 20.50 28.20 -10.10
N THR A 18 19.55 29.13 -9.95
CA THR A 18 18.55 29.11 -8.85
C THR A 18 17.28 28.37 -9.21
N GLY A 19 17.26 27.63 -10.34
CA GLY A 19 16.19 26.69 -10.63
C GLY A 19 15.99 25.78 -9.43
N CYS A 20 14.76 25.72 -8.92
CA CYS A 20 14.37 24.90 -7.78
C CYS A 20 15.10 23.55 -7.87
N LYS A 21 15.92 23.24 -6.85
CA LYS A 21 16.12 21.84 -6.52
C LYS A 21 14.71 21.32 -6.29
N ASP A 22 14.24 20.45 -7.17
CA ASP A 22 13.12 19.58 -6.85
C ASP A 22 13.56 18.89 -5.56
N ASP A 23 13.04 19.40 -4.46
CA ASP A 23 13.17 18.77 -3.17
C ASP A 23 12.27 17.55 -3.31
N ASP A 24 12.82 16.46 -3.84
CA ASP A 24 12.18 15.13 -3.95
C ASP A 24 11.77 14.60 -2.56
N SER A 25 12.02 15.37 -1.51
CA SER A 25 11.47 15.23 -0.17
C SER A 25 9.98 15.64 -0.11
N GLY A 26 9.17 15.07 -1.01
CA GLY A 26 7.75 14.93 -0.73
C GLY A 26 7.56 14.19 0.60
N PRO A 27 6.44 14.43 1.33
CA PRO A 27 6.20 13.74 2.59
C PRO A 27 6.27 12.23 2.37
N SER A 28 7.20 11.57 3.04
CA SER A 28 7.31 10.12 3.02
C SER A 28 6.30 9.52 4.00
N ALA A 29 5.67 8.43 3.61
CA ALA A 29 4.74 7.68 4.44
C ALA A 29 5.09 6.19 4.37
N THR A 30 5.04 5.52 5.52
CA THR A 30 5.10 4.06 5.58
C THR A 30 3.69 3.51 5.44
N VAL A 31 3.48 2.64 4.45
CA VAL A 31 2.22 1.91 4.26
C VAL A 31 2.46 0.46 4.62
N ASN A 32 1.66 -0.07 5.55
CA ASN A 32 1.58 -1.51 5.82
C ASN A 32 0.20 -1.99 5.35
N LEU A 33 0.20 -2.94 4.41
CA LEU A 33 -0.99 -3.63 3.97
C LEU A 33 -0.98 -5.01 4.63
N ASN A 34 -1.96 -5.28 5.47
CA ASN A 34 -2.13 -6.58 6.11
C ASN A 34 -3.54 -7.10 5.84
N PHE A 35 -3.69 -8.41 5.84
CA PHE A 35 -4.97 -9.05 5.56
C PHE A 35 -5.48 -9.81 6.79
N LEU A 36 -6.75 -9.58 7.12
CA LEU A 36 -7.42 -10.22 8.24
C LEU A 36 -8.73 -10.84 7.77
N ALA A 37 -8.87 -12.15 7.96
CA ALA A 37 -10.12 -12.85 7.67
C ALA A 37 -11.12 -12.61 8.80
N THR A 38 -12.33 -12.15 8.46
CA THR A 38 -13.39 -11.89 9.45
C THR A 38 -14.73 -12.45 9.02
N TYR A 39 -15.56 -12.80 9.99
CA TYR A 39 -16.95 -13.18 9.82
C TYR A 39 -17.79 -12.46 10.88
N ASP A 40 -18.84 -11.74 10.43
CA ASP A 40 -19.69 -10.91 11.30
C ASP A 40 -18.89 -9.94 12.19
N GLY A 41 -17.84 -9.32 11.63
CA GLY A 41 -16.95 -8.38 12.32
C GLY A 41 -15.96 -9.00 13.31
N ASN A 42 -15.98 -10.33 13.50
CA ASN A 42 -15.06 -11.04 14.39
C ASN A 42 -13.98 -11.79 13.57
N PRO A 43 -12.78 -12.02 14.13
CA PRO A 43 -11.77 -12.87 13.50
C PRO A 43 -12.33 -14.24 13.11
N LEU A 44 -12.08 -14.65 11.87
CA LEU A 44 -12.53 -15.93 11.36
C LEU A 44 -11.58 -17.04 11.82
N VAL A 45 -12.11 -17.99 12.59
CA VAL A 45 -11.41 -19.20 13.03
C VAL A 45 -11.93 -20.39 12.24
N PHE A 46 -11.04 -21.12 11.56
CA PHE A 46 -11.43 -22.27 10.75
C PHE A 46 -11.88 -23.44 11.60
N GLN A 47 -12.58 -24.37 10.96
CA GLN A 47 -13.09 -25.62 11.56
C GLN A 47 -14.13 -25.40 12.67
N GLN A 48 -14.67 -24.18 12.78
CA GLN A 48 -15.78 -23.85 13.65
C GLN A 48 -17.07 -23.63 12.85
N THR A 49 -18.19 -23.87 13.53
CA THR A 49 -19.52 -23.67 12.95
C THR A 49 -20.04 -22.29 13.32
N TYR A 50 -20.45 -21.53 12.32
CA TYR A 50 -21.01 -20.19 12.45
C TYR A 50 -22.51 -20.19 12.11
N ASP A 51 -23.24 -19.26 12.72
CA ASP A 51 -24.61 -18.97 12.33
C ASP A 51 -24.63 -18.11 11.06
N TYR A 52 -25.38 -18.56 10.05
CA TYR A 52 -25.65 -17.79 8.84
C TYR A 52 -27.02 -17.08 8.97
N PRO A 53 -27.21 -15.88 8.38
CA PRO A 53 -28.41 -15.07 8.62
C PRO A 53 -29.75 -15.73 8.26
N ASP A 54 -29.76 -16.75 7.41
CA ASP A 54 -30.96 -17.49 7.00
C ASP A 54 -31.31 -18.68 7.91
N GLY A 55 -30.56 -18.87 9.01
CA GLY A 55 -30.75 -19.97 9.96
C GLY A 55 -29.98 -21.24 9.61
N HIS A 56 -29.22 -21.26 8.51
CA HIS A 56 -28.27 -22.34 8.22
C HIS A 56 -26.99 -22.21 9.05
N LYS A 57 -26.26 -23.32 9.14
CA LYS A 57 -24.94 -23.38 9.77
C LYS A 57 -23.87 -23.34 8.69
N LEU A 58 -22.89 -22.46 8.87
CA LEU A 58 -21.75 -22.30 7.98
C LEU A 58 -20.51 -22.93 8.63
N LEU A 59 -19.88 -23.87 7.91
CA LEU A 59 -18.56 -24.39 8.28
C LEU A 59 -17.58 -23.96 7.20
N ILE A 60 -16.61 -23.12 7.59
CA ILE A 60 -15.54 -22.68 6.70
C ILE A 60 -14.31 -23.54 6.99
N GLN A 61 -13.88 -24.31 6.00
CA GLN A 61 -12.74 -25.24 6.13
C GLN A 61 -11.45 -24.68 5.53
N LYS A 62 -11.57 -23.78 4.55
CA LYS A 62 -10.44 -23.17 3.85
C LYS A 62 -10.85 -21.80 3.32
N LEU A 63 -9.94 -20.84 3.39
CA LEU A 63 -10.03 -19.58 2.68
C LEU A 63 -8.63 -19.19 2.24
N ASP A 64 -8.40 -19.20 0.93
CA ASP A 64 -7.14 -18.84 0.31
C ASP A 64 -7.39 -18.14 -1.04
N PHE A 65 -6.53 -17.18 -1.39
CA PHE A 65 -6.66 -16.46 -2.65
C PHE A 65 -5.35 -15.79 -3.06
N TYR A 66 -5.19 -15.57 -4.36
CA TYR A 66 -4.10 -14.75 -4.88
C TYR A 66 -4.48 -13.28 -4.88
N ILE A 67 -3.54 -12.43 -4.50
CA ILE A 67 -3.59 -10.98 -4.74
C ILE A 67 -2.55 -10.64 -5.81
N SER A 68 -2.87 -9.67 -6.67
CA SER A 68 -1.93 -9.25 -7.70
C SER A 68 -2.03 -7.76 -7.99
N ASN A 69 -0.98 -7.23 -8.61
CA ASN A 69 -0.90 -5.86 -9.12
C ASN A 69 -1.17 -4.80 -8.05
N VAL A 70 -0.69 -5.03 -6.82
CA VAL A 70 -0.79 -4.07 -5.73
C VAL A 70 0.26 -2.99 -5.94
N ALA A 71 -0.15 -1.73 -6.00
CA ALA A 71 0.74 -0.61 -6.21
C ALA A 71 0.28 0.66 -5.50
N LEU A 72 1.24 1.48 -5.10
CA LEU A 72 1.03 2.84 -4.65
C LEU A 72 1.03 3.77 -5.86
N ILE A 73 0.04 4.67 -5.91
CA ILE A 73 -0.04 5.74 -6.90
C ILE A 73 0.17 7.05 -6.17
N ASP A 74 1.19 7.81 -6.55
CA ASP A 74 1.47 9.11 -5.94
C ASP A 74 0.60 10.23 -6.54
N ALA A 75 0.72 11.44 -5.98
CA ALA A 75 -0.06 12.61 -6.43
C ALA A 75 0.25 13.04 -7.88
N ASN A 76 1.40 12.64 -8.42
CA ASN A 76 1.81 12.91 -9.79
C ASN A 76 1.40 11.77 -10.75
N GLY A 77 0.78 10.71 -10.23
CA GLY A 77 0.37 9.52 -10.98
C GLY A 77 1.50 8.50 -11.20
N ASN A 78 2.65 8.65 -10.53
CA ASN A 78 3.70 7.64 -10.60
C ASN A 78 3.28 6.39 -9.84
N LYS A 79 3.57 5.23 -10.43
CA LYS A 79 3.24 3.91 -9.88
C LYS A 79 4.47 3.30 -9.23
N THR A 80 4.35 2.92 -7.96
CA THR A 80 5.31 2.09 -7.24
C THR A 80 4.66 0.75 -6.94
N GLU A 81 5.09 -0.30 -7.62
CA GLU A 81 4.58 -1.66 -7.41
C GLU A 81 5.05 -2.19 -6.03
N LEU A 82 4.11 -2.73 -5.27
CA LEU A 82 4.36 -3.37 -3.98
C LEU A 82 4.42 -4.89 -4.11
N VAL A 83 3.46 -5.45 -4.85
CA VAL A 83 3.31 -6.90 -5.05
C VAL A 83 2.85 -7.16 -6.48
N ASP A 84 3.59 -7.98 -7.21
CA ASP A 84 3.19 -8.48 -8.53
C ASP A 84 2.11 -9.56 -8.37
N VAL A 85 2.44 -10.66 -7.69
CA VAL A 85 1.49 -11.70 -7.26
C VAL A 85 1.91 -12.22 -5.89
N ASP A 86 0.96 -12.42 -4.99
CA ASP A 86 1.17 -13.08 -3.71
C ASP A 86 -0.01 -14.02 -3.38
N PHE A 87 0.23 -15.01 -2.54
CA PHE A 87 -0.75 -16.02 -2.13
C PHE A 87 -1.08 -15.84 -0.65
N LEU A 88 -2.34 -15.52 -0.38
CA LEU A 88 -2.86 -15.39 0.98
C LEU A 88 -3.50 -16.70 1.39
N ASP A 89 -2.95 -17.32 2.45
CA ASP A 89 -3.41 -18.58 3.01
C ASP A 89 -3.78 -18.39 4.48
N PHE A 90 -5.06 -18.41 4.77
CA PHE A 90 -5.56 -18.27 6.14
C PHE A 90 -5.71 -19.61 6.86
N THR A 91 -5.37 -20.75 6.24
CA THR A 91 -5.66 -22.09 6.81
C THR A 91 -5.16 -22.31 8.24
N GLU A 92 -4.15 -21.56 8.67
CA GLU A 92 -3.58 -21.60 10.03
C GLU A 92 -4.38 -20.81 11.08
N ASN A 93 -5.48 -20.13 10.74
CA ASN A 93 -6.35 -19.48 11.74
C ASN A 93 -7.20 -20.53 12.49
N THR A 94 -6.57 -21.45 13.21
CA THR A 94 -7.23 -22.56 13.93
C THR A 94 -7.62 -22.20 15.36
N SER A 95 -7.12 -21.06 15.84
CA SER A 95 -7.43 -20.46 17.13
C SER A 95 -7.72 -18.97 16.98
N LEU A 96 -8.31 -18.36 18.01
CA LEU A 96 -8.56 -16.92 18.03
C LEU A 96 -7.26 -16.11 17.95
N ALA A 97 -6.20 -16.54 18.65
CA ALA A 97 -4.91 -15.84 18.64
C ALA A 97 -4.27 -15.83 17.24
N GLU A 98 -4.38 -16.94 16.51
CA GLU A 98 -3.93 -17.01 15.11
C GLU A 98 -4.82 -16.14 14.22
N ALA A 99 -6.15 -16.23 14.39
CA ALA A 99 -7.11 -15.45 13.60
C ALA A 99 -7.00 -13.92 13.79
N GLU A 100 -6.49 -13.47 14.93
CA GLU A 100 -6.23 -12.05 15.22
C GLU A 100 -4.91 -11.55 14.62
N THR A 101 -4.02 -12.46 14.21
CA THR A 101 -2.72 -12.12 13.62
C THR A 101 -2.91 -11.88 12.12
N PRO A 102 -2.72 -10.66 11.62
CA PRO A 102 -2.83 -10.39 10.19
C PRO A 102 -1.74 -11.10 9.40
N LEU A 103 -2.08 -11.55 8.19
CA LEU A 103 -1.10 -11.95 7.17
C LEU A 103 -0.45 -10.71 6.54
#